data_AF-A0A947XYA3-F1
#
_entry.id   AF-A0A947XYA3-F1
#
_cell.length_a   1.000
_cell.length_b   1.000
_cell.length_c   1.000
_cell.angle_alpha   90.00
_cell.angle_beta   90.00
_cell.angle_gamma   90.00
#
_symmetry.space_group_name_H-M   'P 1'
#
loop_
_entity.id
_entity.type
_entity.pdbx_description
1 polymer ?
#
loop_
_entity_poly.entity_id
_entity_poly.type
_entity_poly.pdbx_seq_one_letter_code
_entity_poly.pdbx_strand_id
1 'polypeptide(L)'
;MATALTTFDNRPFFDKALCYGVAQDIIPSGRLQSLQEEFSKGIVQIANFFGTAHLRPELELALHRMVNLVSLYLEDMSGGDLQIAAASLRDKTLLSHSKAGSDMLKRLHAMPDSTLVDRGPVSAERQRAYLDEKTASDTIPQAEYRSELALRQTMRNTIDFTFWLAKTMGGSRDDIDDAEPLIRSAMLVIFVDQAELKLPTRSAFVRLFKSAKNPKARLSQDRLKAFLREAPTEFQQLAREAMDRFIERDLPQIRAASSTADKFLYGDAGENYFVSESVDDDVREYDRLVAREWDRVTRGEADDPAVVATVFFFVATGLPPKASMLLREARDIIGVFRSGGFDSQAVIRFVGDHAPEAIREELQKFWTDELKPEAEEQLSDLDPNWPDAHMERALEYLRKTCRVTWKARRR
;
A
#
# COMPACT_ATOMS: atom_id res chain seq x y z
N MET A 1 -7.79 39.42 43.00
CA MET A 1 -8.35 38.54 41.96
C MET A 1 -7.97 37.13 42.33
N ALA A 2 -8.94 36.30 42.74
CA ALA A 2 -8.67 34.93 43.17
C ALA A 2 -8.56 34.04 41.93
N THR A 3 -7.36 33.53 41.68
CA THR A 3 -7.09 32.52 40.66
C THR A 3 -7.77 31.22 41.09
N ALA A 4 -8.88 30.86 40.44
CA ALA A 4 -9.54 29.59 40.67
C ALA A 4 -8.60 28.47 40.19
N LEU A 5 -7.97 27.78 41.13
CA LEU A 5 -7.28 26.51 40.88
C LEU A 5 -8.35 25.50 40.46
N THR A 6 -8.45 25.21 39.16
CA THR A 6 -9.26 24.09 38.67
C THR A 6 -8.68 22.81 39.25
N THR A 7 -9.32 22.29 40.30
CA THR A 7 -9.02 20.96 40.85
C THR A 7 -9.27 19.92 39.77
N PHE A 8 -8.21 19.32 39.26
CA PHE A 8 -8.30 18.26 38.27
C PHE A 8 -8.79 16.97 38.95
N ASP A 9 -10.05 16.61 38.71
CA ASP A 9 -10.64 15.38 39.24
C ASP A 9 -10.30 14.21 38.31
N ASN A 10 -9.43 13.31 38.77
CA ASN A 10 -8.95 12.15 38.02
C ASN A 10 -9.90 10.94 38.05
N ARG A 11 -11.04 11.03 38.74
CA ARG A 11 -11.95 9.89 38.82
C ARG A 11 -12.55 9.55 37.44
N PRO A 12 -12.83 8.26 37.18
CA PRO A 12 -13.62 7.86 36.02
C PRO A 12 -14.93 8.64 35.93
N PHE A 13 -15.40 8.91 34.72
CA PHE A 13 -16.61 9.72 34.50
C PHE A 13 -17.85 9.07 35.12
N PHE A 14 -17.92 7.74 35.16
CA PHE A 14 -18.96 7.00 35.88
C PHE A 14 -19.03 7.39 37.37
N ASP A 15 -17.89 7.42 38.07
CA ASP A 15 -17.84 7.76 39.49
C ASP A 15 -18.30 9.20 39.74
N LYS A 16 -17.88 10.13 38.87
CA LYS A 16 -18.31 11.53 38.92
C LYS A 16 -19.82 11.66 38.75
N ALA A 17 -20.39 11.00 37.74
CA ALA A 17 -21.82 11.02 37.45
C ALA A 17 -22.65 10.37 38.57
N LEU A 18 -22.16 9.26 39.14
CA LEU A 18 -22.81 8.58 40.26
C LEU A 18 -22.80 9.46 41.52
N CYS A 19 -21.64 10.01 41.90
CA CYS A 19 -21.54 10.91 43.06
C CYS A 19 -22.41 12.16 42.90
N TYR A 20 -22.41 12.77 41.70
CA TYR A 20 -23.27 13.91 41.39
C TYR A 20 -24.76 13.54 41.50
N GLY A 21 -25.16 12.41 40.91
CA GLY A 21 -26.53 11.95 40.91
C GLY A 21 -27.08 11.65 42.31
N VAL A 22 -26.23 11.14 43.22
CA VAL A 22 -26.60 10.96 44.63
C VAL A 22 -26.67 12.30 45.36
N ALA A 23 -25.67 13.18 45.17
CA ALA A 23 -25.64 14.47 45.84
C ALA A 23 -26.78 15.42 45.44
N GLN A 24 -27.33 15.25 44.24
CA GLN A 24 -28.45 16.05 43.70
C GLN A 24 -29.79 15.31 43.78
N ASP A 25 -29.89 14.20 44.52
CA ASP A 25 -31.11 13.38 44.66
C ASP A 25 -31.72 12.90 43.33
N ILE A 26 -30.93 12.81 42.26
CA ILE A 26 -31.34 12.28 40.96
C ILE A 26 -31.44 10.76 41.01
N ILE A 27 -30.51 10.11 41.72
CA ILE A 27 -30.44 8.65 41.85
C ILE A 27 -30.96 8.25 43.23
N PRO A 28 -32.20 7.74 43.35
CA PRO A 28 -32.77 7.34 44.63
C PRO A 28 -32.11 6.07 45.19
N SER A 29 -32.20 5.86 46.49
CA SER A 29 -31.57 4.72 47.18
C SER A 29 -31.96 3.34 46.62
N GLY A 30 -33.22 3.18 46.18
CA GLY A 30 -33.66 1.94 45.53
C GLY A 30 -32.93 1.68 44.21
N ARG A 31 -32.62 2.73 43.44
CA ARG A 31 -31.85 2.61 42.20
C ARG A 31 -30.39 2.26 42.49
N LEU A 32 -29.79 2.80 43.57
CA LEU A 32 -28.42 2.43 43.97
C LEU A 32 -28.27 0.94 44.25
N GLN A 33 -29.25 0.31 44.89
CA GLN A 33 -29.26 -1.14 45.11
C GLN A 33 -29.33 -1.91 43.79
N SER A 34 -30.22 -1.50 42.87
CA SER A 34 -30.29 -2.11 41.54
C SER A 34 -28.98 -1.95 40.75
N LEU A 35 -28.33 -0.78 40.83
CA LEU A 35 -27.03 -0.54 40.20
C LEU A 35 -25.96 -1.51 40.75
N GLN A 36 -25.92 -1.73 42.07
CA GLN A 36 -24.97 -2.67 42.69
C GLN A 36 -25.16 -4.12 42.20
N GLU A 37 -26.39 -4.59 42.07
CA GLU A 37 -26.70 -5.92 41.53
C GLU A 37 -26.33 -6.05 40.05
N GLU A 38 -26.67 -5.03 39.24
CA GLU A 38 -26.32 -4.97 37.82
C GLU A 38 -24.81 -4.96 37.61
N PHE A 39 -24.07 -4.21 38.44
CA PHE A 39 -22.61 -4.13 38.39
C PHE A 39 -21.97 -5.48 38.70
N SER A 40 -22.45 -6.17 39.74
CA SER A 40 -21.97 -7.50 40.13
C SER A 40 -22.17 -8.53 39.00
N LYS A 41 -23.35 -8.50 38.33
CA LYS A 41 -23.62 -9.33 37.15
C LYS A 41 -22.70 -9.00 35.99
N GLY A 42 -22.47 -7.72 35.72
CA GLY A 42 -21.60 -7.24 34.65
C GLY A 42 -20.15 -7.69 34.80
N ILE A 43 -19.60 -7.62 36.01
CA ILE A 43 -18.24 -8.08 36.33
C ILE A 43 -18.07 -9.56 35.98
N VAL A 44 -19.01 -10.41 36.41
CA VAL A 44 -18.94 -11.86 36.12
C VAL A 44 -19.04 -12.15 34.63
N GLN A 45 -19.90 -11.42 33.89
CA GLN A 45 -20.03 -11.57 32.45
C GLN A 45 -18.75 -11.17 31.71
N ILE A 46 -18.14 -10.04 32.09
CA ILE A 46 -16.89 -9.56 31.49
C ILE A 46 -15.74 -10.51 31.82
N ALA A 47 -15.63 -10.99 33.06
CA ALA A 47 -14.59 -11.93 33.46
C ALA A 47 -14.67 -13.23 32.66
N ASN A 48 -15.86 -13.82 32.49
CA ASN A 48 -16.04 -15.00 31.64
C ASN A 48 -15.88 -14.68 30.15
N PHE A 49 -16.16 -13.45 29.72
CA PHE A 49 -15.93 -13.05 28.34
C PHE A 49 -14.46 -13.00 28.01
N PHE A 50 -13.54 -12.60 28.90
CA PHE A 50 -12.10 -12.54 28.59
C PHE A 50 -11.29 -13.74 29.11
N GLY A 51 -11.69 -14.30 30.25
CA GLY A 51 -11.01 -15.40 30.93
C GLY A 51 -11.98 -16.21 31.80
N THR A 52 -11.93 -16.02 33.12
CA THR A 52 -12.74 -16.79 34.09
C THR A 52 -13.21 -15.93 35.27
N ALA A 53 -14.45 -16.13 35.71
CA ALA A 53 -15.00 -15.48 36.91
C ALA A 53 -14.57 -16.13 38.24
N HIS A 54 -13.71 -17.15 38.22
CA HIS A 54 -13.26 -17.86 39.43
C HIS A 54 -11.97 -17.31 40.03
N LEU A 55 -11.26 -16.43 39.31
CA LEU A 55 -10.01 -15.85 39.75
C LEU A 55 -10.22 -14.40 40.17
N ARG A 56 -9.73 -14.05 41.36
CA ARG A 56 -9.83 -12.68 41.88
C ARG A 56 -9.19 -11.62 40.95
N PRO A 57 -7.98 -11.83 40.39
CA PRO A 57 -7.40 -10.86 39.46
C PRO A 57 -8.27 -10.59 38.22
N GLU A 58 -8.92 -11.62 37.68
CA GLU A 58 -9.83 -11.50 36.53
C GLU A 58 -11.10 -10.72 36.88
N LEU A 59 -11.64 -10.90 38.10
CA LEU A 59 -12.78 -10.12 38.59
C LEU A 59 -12.42 -8.65 38.84
N GLU A 60 -11.22 -8.38 39.37
CA GLU A 60 -10.71 -7.01 39.57
C GLU A 60 -10.50 -6.31 38.22
N LEU A 61 -9.92 -7.00 37.24
CA LEU A 61 -9.79 -6.49 35.88
C LEU A 61 -11.15 -6.31 35.19
N ALA A 62 -12.10 -7.22 35.41
CA ALA A 62 -13.46 -7.09 34.85
C ALA A 62 -14.23 -5.91 35.47
N LEU A 63 -14.05 -5.62 36.77
CA LEU A 63 -14.56 -4.42 37.42
C LEU A 63 -13.98 -3.17 36.76
N HIS A 64 -12.68 -3.16 36.51
CA HIS A 64 -12.00 -2.07 35.82
C HIS A 64 -12.55 -1.83 34.42
N ARG A 65 -12.65 -2.88 33.62
CA ARG A 65 -13.26 -2.86 32.27
C ARG A 65 -14.70 -2.33 32.31
N MET A 66 -15.50 -2.74 33.30
CA MET A 66 -16.88 -2.28 33.48
C MET A 66 -16.94 -0.76 33.70
N VAL A 67 -16.12 -0.24 34.61
CA VAL A 67 -16.05 1.21 34.88
C VAL A 67 -15.62 1.99 33.65
N ASN A 68 -14.61 1.50 32.92
CA ASN A 68 -14.11 2.14 31.70
C ASN A 68 -15.17 2.20 30.60
N LEU A 69 -15.85 1.09 30.33
CA LEU A 69 -16.89 1.02 29.29
C LEU A 69 -18.08 1.93 29.61
N VAL A 70 -18.54 1.92 30.85
CA VAL A 70 -19.64 2.79 31.30
C VAL A 70 -19.22 4.26 31.26
N SER A 71 -18.01 4.58 31.70
CA SER A 71 -17.48 5.94 31.68
C SER A 71 -17.40 6.49 30.26
N LEU A 72 -16.79 5.74 29.34
CA LEU A 72 -16.67 6.13 27.92
C LEU A 72 -18.03 6.47 27.31
N TYR A 73 -19.02 5.59 27.50
CA TYR A 73 -20.34 5.79 26.93
C TYR A 73 -21.07 6.98 27.57
N LEU A 74 -21.05 7.10 28.91
CA LEU A 74 -21.71 8.19 29.61
C LEU A 74 -21.12 9.55 29.23
N GLU A 75 -19.80 9.63 29.15
CA GLU A 75 -19.11 10.87 28.79
C GLU A 75 -19.46 11.27 27.35
N ASP A 76 -19.49 10.30 26.42
CA ASP A 76 -19.82 10.56 25.01
C ASP A 76 -21.27 11.01 24.81
N MET A 77 -22.22 10.28 25.38
CA MET A 77 -23.65 10.60 25.22
C MET A 77 -24.07 11.88 25.96
N SER A 78 -23.36 12.31 27.01
CA SER A 78 -23.68 13.54 27.76
C SER A 78 -22.91 14.76 27.28
N GLY A 79 -21.87 14.58 26.46
CA GLY A 79 -20.91 15.66 26.20
C GLY A 79 -20.17 16.13 27.45
N GLY A 80 -20.05 15.27 28.48
CA GLY A 80 -19.42 15.60 29.76
C GLY A 80 -20.38 16.19 30.82
N ASP A 81 -21.67 16.32 30.52
CA ASP A 81 -22.67 16.83 31.47
C ASP A 81 -23.05 15.77 32.53
N LEU A 82 -22.68 16.05 33.79
CA LEU A 82 -22.94 15.15 34.93
C LEU A 82 -24.42 14.97 35.24
N GLN A 83 -25.26 15.98 34.98
CA GLN A 83 -26.70 15.89 35.23
C GLN A 83 -27.37 14.96 34.20
N ILE A 84 -27.01 15.09 32.92
CA ILE A 84 -27.50 14.19 31.86
C ILE A 84 -26.99 12.76 32.11
N ALA A 85 -25.72 12.60 32.47
CA ALA A 85 -25.14 11.30 32.79
C ALA A 85 -25.82 10.63 33.99
N ALA A 86 -26.06 11.38 35.08
CA ALA A 86 -26.77 10.89 36.26
C ALA A 86 -28.22 10.51 35.95
N ALA A 87 -28.92 11.28 35.10
CA ALA A 87 -30.25 10.93 34.62
C ALA A 87 -30.23 9.62 33.81
N SER A 88 -29.22 9.41 32.97
CA SER A 88 -29.06 8.14 32.24
C SER A 88 -28.84 6.95 33.17
N LEU A 89 -28.04 7.10 34.23
CA LEU A 89 -27.84 6.06 35.27
C LEU A 89 -29.14 5.74 36.05
N ARG A 90 -30.00 6.75 36.25
CA ARG A 90 -31.33 6.57 36.84
C ARG A 90 -32.24 5.75 35.92
N ASP A 91 -32.24 6.08 34.63
CA ASP A 91 -33.26 5.61 33.68
C ASP A 91 -32.89 4.30 32.97
N LYS A 92 -31.60 3.93 32.93
CA LYS A 92 -31.11 2.74 32.20
C LYS A 92 -30.19 1.87 33.05
N THR A 93 -30.05 0.60 32.66
CA THR A 93 -29.23 -0.38 33.37
C THR A 93 -27.74 -0.19 33.12
N LEU A 94 -26.87 -0.50 34.09
CA LEU A 94 -25.42 -0.46 33.91
C LEU A 94 -24.93 -1.44 32.84
N LEU A 95 -25.58 -2.60 32.72
CA LEU A 95 -25.30 -3.55 31.64
C LEU A 95 -25.52 -2.92 30.26
N SER A 96 -26.57 -2.12 30.09
CA SER A 96 -26.82 -1.43 28.81
C SER A 96 -25.76 -0.36 28.51
N HIS A 97 -25.29 0.38 29.54
CA HIS A 97 -24.22 1.36 29.38
C HIS A 97 -22.88 0.69 29.03
N SER A 98 -22.52 -0.39 29.73
CA SER A 98 -21.31 -1.17 29.46
C SER A 98 -21.34 -1.79 28.06
N LYS A 99 -22.48 -2.36 27.66
CA LYS A 99 -22.69 -2.86 26.30
C LYS A 99 -22.54 -1.74 25.26
N ALA A 100 -23.12 -0.57 25.49
CA ALA A 100 -23.02 0.56 24.57
C ALA A 100 -21.58 1.04 24.41
N GLY A 101 -20.80 1.12 25.50
CA GLY A 101 -19.37 1.40 25.45
C GLY A 101 -18.59 0.34 24.67
N SER A 102 -18.90 -0.95 24.87
CA SER A 102 -18.28 -2.03 24.09
C SER A 102 -18.62 -1.92 22.61
N ASP A 103 -19.88 -1.64 22.28
CA ASP A 103 -20.35 -1.49 20.90
C ASP A 103 -19.77 -0.22 20.23
N MET A 104 -19.42 0.83 20.99
CA MET A 104 -18.62 1.98 20.49
C MET A 104 -17.22 1.55 20.05
N LEU A 105 -16.51 0.80 20.90
CA LEU A 105 -15.16 0.31 20.60
C LEU A 105 -15.15 -0.70 19.44
N LYS A 106 -16.15 -1.59 19.39
CA LYS A 106 -16.30 -2.54 18.26
C LYS A 106 -16.55 -1.84 16.94
N ARG A 107 -17.42 -0.81 16.93
CA ARG A 107 -17.67 0.00 15.73
C ARG A 107 -16.40 0.73 15.30
N LEU A 108 -15.66 1.31 16.23
CA LEU A 108 -14.38 1.96 15.94
C LEU A 108 -13.38 0.98 15.31
N HIS A 109 -13.26 -0.23 15.86
CA HIS A 109 -12.36 -1.26 15.32
C HIS A 109 -12.76 -1.77 13.93
N ALA A 110 -14.07 -1.78 13.62
CA ALA A 110 -14.57 -2.11 12.28
C ALA A 110 -14.36 -0.99 11.25
N MET A 111 -13.93 0.20 11.69
CA MET A 111 -13.53 1.27 10.79
C MET A 111 -12.07 1.10 10.34
N PRO A 112 -11.74 1.45 9.09
CA PRO A 112 -10.39 1.36 8.55
C PRO A 112 -9.47 2.28 9.34
N ASP A 113 -8.26 1.79 9.60
CA ASP A 113 -7.16 2.54 10.21
C ASP A 113 -6.11 2.99 9.18
N SER A 114 -6.30 2.63 7.91
CA SER A 114 -5.46 3.04 6.78
C SER A 114 -6.28 3.21 5.50
N THR A 115 -5.63 3.65 4.43
CA THR A 115 -6.22 3.76 3.08
C THR A 115 -6.31 2.43 2.35
N LEU A 116 -5.75 1.37 2.92
CA LEU A 116 -5.84 0.01 2.39
C LEU A 116 -7.28 -0.49 2.45
N VAL A 117 -7.74 -1.08 1.35
CA VAL A 117 -9.08 -1.63 1.23
C VAL A 117 -9.10 -3.01 1.85
N ASP A 118 -9.45 -3.09 3.14
CA ASP A 118 -9.74 -4.36 3.79
C ASP A 118 -11.07 -4.93 3.26
N ARG A 119 -11.02 -6.17 2.76
CA ARG A 119 -12.16 -6.88 2.15
C ARG A 119 -12.84 -7.84 3.11
N GLY A 120 -12.28 -8.02 4.32
CA GLY A 120 -12.80 -8.96 5.31
C GLY A 120 -13.52 -8.26 6.47
N PRO A 121 -14.57 -8.90 7.06
CA PRO A 121 -15.04 -8.48 8.36
C PRO A 121 -13.95 -8.75 9.42
N VAL A 122 -13.91 -7.92 10.45
CA VAL A 122 -13.08 -8.19 11.63
C VAL A 122 -13.53 -9.50 12.28
N SER A 123 -12.60 -10.45 12.44
CA SER A 123 -12.89 -11.73 13.09
C SER A 123 -13.25 -11.54 14.57
N ALA A 124 -13.99 -12.50 15.14
CA ALA A 124 -14.37 -12.46 16.55
C ALA A 124 -13.14 -12.45 17.48
N GLU A 125 -12.08 -13.15 17.11
CA GLU A 125 -10.81 -13.22 17.84
C GLU A 125 -10.08 -11.87 17.82
N ARG A 126 -9.97 -11.24 16.64
CA ARG A 126 -9.36 -9.90 16.51
C ARG A 126 -10.15 -8.86 17.30
N GLN A 127 -11.48 -8.91 17.22
CA GLN A 127 -12.34 -8.00 17.97
C GLN A 127 -12.21 -8.22 19.48
N ARG A 128 -12.13 -9.46 19.94
CA ARG A 128 -11.90 -9.79 21.35
C ARG A 128 -10.55 -9.26 21.82
N ALA A 129 -9.47 -9.50 21.07
CA ALA A 129 -8.13 -9.01 21.40
C ALA A 129 -8.08 -7.46 21.47
N TYR A 130 -8.72 -6.78 20.52
CA TYR A 130 -8.82 -5.31 20.55
C TYR A 130 -9.56 -4.79 21.79
N LEU A 131 -10.69 -5.40 22.16
CA LEU A 131 -11.41 -5.02 23.37
C LEU A 131 -10.59 -5.33 24.64
N ASP A 132 -9.85 -6.44 24.63
CA ASP A 132 -8.98 -6.85 25.72
C ASP A 132 -7.89 -5.80 25.96
N GLU A 133 -7.23 -5.32 24.90
CA GLU A 133 -6.25 -4.23 24.96
C GLU A 133 -6.89 -2.93 25.46
N LYS A 134 -7.94 -2.44 24.78
CA LYS A 134 -8.49 -1.10 25.05
C LYS A 134 -9.16 -0.96 26.40
N THR A 135 -9.78 -2.03 26.91
CA THR A 135 -10.51 -1.94 28.18
C THR A 135 -9.67 -2.29 29.40
N ALA A 136 -8.44 -2.81 29.21
CA ALA A 136 -7.49 -3.12 30.29
C ALA A 136 -6.75 -1.89 30.81
N SER A 137 -6.61 -0.83 30.01
CA SER A 137 -5.91 0.41 30.38
C SER A 137 -6.57 1.13 31.55
N ASP A 138 -5.81 1.88 32.35
CA ASP A 138 -6.29 2.57 33.57
C ASP A 138 -7.50 3.47 33.33
N THR A 139 -7.54 4.17 32.20
CA THR A 139 -8.72 4.91 31.73
C THR A 139 -8.78 4.84 30.22
N ILE A 140 -9.98 5.03 29.64
CA ILE A 140 -10.14 5.26 28.20
C ILE A 140 -10.52 6.74 28.04
N PRO A 141 -9.56 7.64 27.76
CA PRO A 141 -9.88 9.05 27.63
C PRO A 141 -10.83 9.28 26.45
N GLN A 142 -11.94 9.99 26.68
CA GLN A 142 -12.88 10.33 25.60
C GLN A 142 -12.19 11.08 24.46
N ALA A 143 -11.23 11.96 24.79
CA ALA A 143 -10.48 12.71 23.80
C ALA A 143 -9.72 11.79 22.83
N GLU A 144 -9.10 10.71 23.34
CA GLU A 144 -8.39 9.73 22.51
C GLU A 144 -9.35 8.90 21.66
N TYR A 145 -10.50 8.50 22.22
CA TYR A 145 -11.55 7.82 21.46
C TYR A 145 -12.04 8.70 20.30
N ARG A 146 -12.28 10.00 20.55
CA ARG A 146 -12.78 10.94 19.53
C ARG A 146 -11.73 11.25 18.47
N SER A 147 -10.45 11.39 18.84
CA SER A 147 -9.37 11.61 17.87
C SER A 147 -9.21 10.40 16.96
N GLU A 148 -9.21 9.18 17.51
CA GLU A 148 -9.14 7.95 16.73
C GLU A 148 -10.38 7.79 15.83
N LEU A 149 -11.58 8.09 16.34
CA LEU A 149 -12.81 8.05 15.55
C LEU A 149 -12.75 9.01 14.35
N ALA A 150 -12.28 10.24 14.57
CA ALA A 150 -12.13 11.23 13.51
C ALA A 150 -11.09 10.80 12.46
N LEU A 151 -9.97 10.22 12.91
CA LEU A 151 -8.95 9.66 12.02
C LEU A 151 -9.52 8.55 11.14
N ARG A 152 -10.17 7.55 11.75
CA ARG A 152 -10.77 6.43 11.01
C ARG A 152 -11.91 6.85 10.11
N GLN A 153 -12.67 7.88 10.48
CA GLN A 153 -13.69 8.48 9.61
C GLN A 153 -13.06 9.12 8.37
N THR A 154 -11.92 9.79 8.53
CA THR A 154 -11.16 10.33 7.40
C THR A 154 -10.71 9.21 6.46
N MET A 155 -10.17 8.11 6.99
CA MET A 155 -9.78 6.94 6.19
C MET A 155 -10.96 6.32 5.44
N ARG A 156 -12.11 6.15 6.12
CA ARG A 156 -13.35 5.66 5.50
C ARG A 156 -13.78 6.57 4.34
N ASN A 157 -13.81 7.88 4.56
CA ASN A 157 -14.21 8.85 3.53
C ASN A 157 -13.28 8.80 2.31
N THR A 158 -11.97 8.63 2.52
CA THR A 158 -10.99 8.47 1.44
C THR A 158 -11.24 7.20 0.62
N ILE A 159 -11.52 6.08 1.29
CA ILE A 159 -11.87 4.80 0.62
C ILE A 159 -13.17 4.94 -0.17
N ASP A 160 -14.21 5.55 0.41
CA ASP A 160 -15.50 5.76 -0.27
C ASP A 160 -15.37 6.70 -1.47
N PHE A 161 -14.56 7.75 -1.35
CA PHE A 161 -14.21 8.64 -2.46
C PHE A 161 -13.49 7.90 -3.58
N THR A 162 -12.58 7.00 -3.25
CA THR A 162 -11.87 6.15 -4.21
C THR A 162 -12.83 5.26 -4.99
N PHE A 163 -13.79 4.62 -4.32
CA PHE A 163 -14.80 3.82 -5.00
C PHE A 163 -15.70 4.67 -5.90
N TRP A 164 -15.99 5.90 -5.51
CA TRP A 164 -16.71 6.83 -6.36
C TRP A 164 -15.89 7.21 -7.61
N LEU A 165 -14.60 7.52 -7.47
CA LEU A 165 -13.71 7.78 -8.61
C LEU A 165 -13.64 6.59 -9.55
N ALA A 166 -13.42 5.39 -9.01
CA ALA A 166 -13.33 4.16 -9.79
C ALA A 166 -14.60 3.94 -10.60
N LYS A 167 -15.77 4.01 -9.94
CA LYS A 167 -17.07 3.87 -10.62
C LYS A 167 -17.26 4.92 -11.71
N THR A 168 -16.90 6.17 -11.44
CA THR A 168 -17.06 7.30 -12.38
C THR A 168 -16.15 7.17 -13.59
N MET A 169 -14.97 6.58 -13.42
CA MET A 169 -13.94 6.40 -14.44
C MET A 169 -13.93 5.00 -15.07
N GLY A 170 -14.95 4.17 -14.77
CA GLY A 170 -15.14 2.84 -15.37
C GLY A 170 -14.26 1.72 -14.83
N GLY A 171 -13.67 1.88 -13.64
CA GLY A 171 -12.90 0.85 -12.94
C GLY A 171 -13.76 -0.10 -12.10
N SER A 172 -13.25 -1.31 -11.87
CA SER A 172 -13.86 -2.25 -10.92
C SER A 172 -13.46 -1.90 -9.49
N ARG A 173 -14.40 -2.09 -8.56
CA ARG A 173 -14.09 -2.03 -7.12
C ARG A 173 -13.14 -3.16 -6.71
N ASP A 174 -13.23 -4.30 -7.42
CA ASP A 174 -12.49 -5.49 -7.06
C ASP A 174 -10.99 -5.39 -7.36
N ASP A 175 -10.58 -4.41 -8.16
CA ASP A 175 -9.17 -4.21 -8.54
C ASP A 175 -8.43 -3.26 -7.57
N ILE A 176 -9.13 -2.73 -6.56
CA ILE A 176 -8.62 -1.64 -5.70
C ILE A 176 -8.18 -2.21 -4.36
N ASP A 177 -6.87 -2.24 -4.13
CA ASP A 177 -6.27 -2.65 -2.86
C ASP A 177 -5.87 -1.48 -1.95
N ASP A 178 -5.58 -0.31 -2.54
CA ASP A 178 -5.25 0.93 -1.82
C ASP A 178 -5.91 2.12 -2.51
N ALA A 179 -6.45 3.03 -1.71
CA ALA A 179 -7.09 4.25 -2.17
C ALA A 179 -6.12 5.27 -2.76
N GLU A 180 -4.94 5.45 -2.17
CA GLU A 180 -4.05 6.57 -2.53
C GLU A 180 -3.49 6.46 -3.98
N PRO A 181 -3.01 5.29 -4.45
CA PRO A 181 -2.56 5.13 -5.85
C PRO A 181 -3.63 5.43 -6.89
N LEU A 182 -4.88 5.06 -6.61
CA LEU A 182 -6.01 5.30 -7.50
C LEU A 182 -6.38 6.78 -7.54
N ILE A 183 -6.47 7.43 -6.37
CA ILE A 183 -6.71 8.88 -6.29
C ILE A 183 -5.63 9.63 -7.08
N ARG A 184 -4.36 9.30 -6.86
CA ARG A 184 -3.22 9.92 -7.56
C ARG A 184 -3.34 9.79 -9.10
N SER A 185 -3.76 8.61 -9.57
CA SER A 185 -3.94 8.33 -11.00
C SER A 185 -5.15 9.06 -11.59
N ALA A 186 -6.24 9.14 -10.85
CA ALA A 186 -7.40 9.94 -11.23
C ALA A 186 -7.04 11.43 -11.35
N MET A 187 -6.25 11.96 -10.40
CA MET A 187 -5.80 13.35 -10.46
C MET A 187 -4.92 13.60 -11.69
N LEU A 188 -4.02 12.68 -12.04
CA LEU A 188 -3.22 12.76 -13.27
C LEU A 188 -4.10 12.79 -14.54
N VAL A 189 -5.12 11.94 -14.62
CA VAL A 189 -6.06 11.90 -15.76
C VAL A 189 -6.86 13.20 -15.87
N ILE A 190 -7.30 13.77 -14.74
CA ILE A 190 -8.03 15.04 -14.72
C ILE A 190 -7.11 16.20 -15.11
N PHE A 191 -5.87 16.19 -14.64
CA PHE A 191 -4.86 17.22 -14.92
C PHE A 191 -4.53 17.31 -16.41
N VAL A 192 -4.46 16.18 -17.12
CA VAL A 192 -4.20 16.14 -18.56
C VAL A 192 -5.48 16.45 -19.33
N ASP A 193 -5.62 17.69 -19.80
CA ASP A 193 -6.85 18.24 -20.39
C ASP A 193 -7.45 17.45 -21.57
N GLN A 194 -6.62 16.80 -22.38
CA GLN A 194 -7.06 16.03 -23.55
C GLN A 194 -7.22 14.53 -23.26
N ALA A 195 -6.99 14.09 -22.03
CA ALA A 195 -7.15 12.69 -21.67
C ALA A 195 -8.63 12.28 -21.63
N GLU A 196 -8.89 11.01 -21.95
CA GLU A 196 -10.18 10.40 -21.64
C GLU A 196 -10.32 10.27 -20.11
N LEU A 197 -11.50 10.56 -19.56
CA LEU A 197 -11.78 10.50 -18.12
C LEU A 197 -12.01 9.04 -17.66
N LYS A 198 -11.01 8.18 -17.88
CA LYS A 198 -10.99 6.77 -17.49
C LYS A 198 -9.72 6.44 -16.72
N LEU A 199 -9.77 5.41 -15.88
CA LEU A 199 -8.56 4.91 -15.24
C LEU A 199 -7.57 4.41 -16.31
N PRO A 200 -6.28 4.73 -16.20
CA PRO A 200 -5.33 4.44 -17.27
C PRO A 200 -4.89 2.98 -17.26
N THR A 201 -4.72 2.38 -18.44
CA THR A 201 -3.87 1.19 -18.60
C THR A 201 -2.39 1.57 -18.46
N ARG A 202 -1.47 0.60 -18.48
CA ARG A 202 -0.03 0.87 -18.36
C ARG A 202 0.46 1.76 -19.51
N SER A 203 0.07 1.44 -20.74
CA SER A 203 0.43 2.23 -21.92
C SER A 203 -0.19 3.64 -21.89
N ALA A 204 -1.45 3.76 -21.45
CA ALA A 204 -2.12 5.04 -21.29
C ALA A 204 -1.43 5.91 -20.22
N PHE A 205 -1.01 5.31 -19.10
CA PHE A 205 -0.28 6.00 -18.04
C PHE A 205 1.01 6.63 -18.56
N VAL A 206 1.79 5.91 -19.38
CA VAL A 206 3.03 6.47 -19.97
C VAL A 206 2.74 7.71 -20.84
N ARG A 207 1.62 7.72 -21.58
CA ARG A 207 1.19 8.89 -22.37
C ARG A 207 0.76 10.06 -21.49
N LEU A 208 0.02 9.80 -20.41
CA LEU A 208 -0.37 10.81 -19.42
C LEU A 208 0.86 11.42 -18.74
N PHE A 209 1.79 10.58 -18.30
CA PHE A 209 3.04 10.98 -17.68
C PHE A 209 3.85 11.92 -18.59
N LYS A 210 4.04 11.54 -19.86
CA LYS A 210 4.72 12.39 -20.87
C LYS A 210 4.02 13.73 -21.06
N SER A 211 2.68 13.73 -21.05
CA SER A 211 1.89 14.95 -21.18
C SER A 211 2.02 15.86 -19.96
N ALA A 212 1.99 15.32 -18.75
CA ALA A 212 2.14 16.07 -17.50
C ALA A 212 3.57 16.62 -17.29
N LYS A 213 4.58 15.89 -17.79
CA LYS A 213 5.99 16.31 -17.78
C LYS A 213 6.23 17.58 -18.60
N ASN A 214 5.36 17.90 -19.57
CA ASN A 214 5.43 19.14 -20.33
C ASN A 214 5.28 20.36 -19.39
N PRO A 215 6.26 21.31 -19.35
CA PRO A 215 6.17 22.50 -18.50
C PRO A 215 4.98 23.41 -18.81
N LYS A 216 4.37 23.30 -20.00
CA LYS A 216 3.16 24.04 -20.39
C LYS A 216 1.87 23.40 -19.92
N ALA A 217 1.88 22.13 -19.51
CA ALA A 217 0.68 21.45 -19.00
C ALA A 217 0.21 22.10 -17.69
N ARG A 218 -1.08 22.40 -17.61
CA ARG A 218 -1.72 23.04 -16.46
C ARG A 218 -3.09 22.42 -16.26
N LEU A 219 -3.53 22.39 -15.00
CA LEU A 219 -4.87 21.96 -14.65
C LEU A 219 -5.91 22.89 -15.31
N SER A 220 -6.86 22.29 -16.02
CA SER A 220 -8.09 22.97 -16.44
C SER A 220 -9.09 22.98 -15.28
N GLN A 221 -9.31 24.15 -14.68
CA GLN A 221 -10.27 24.30 -13.58
C GLN A 221 -11.71 23.98 -14.01
N ASP A 222 -12.06 24.26 -15.27
CA ASP A 222 -13.38 23.95 -15.81
C ASP A 222 -13.57 22.45 -15.99
N ARG A 223 -12.53 21.72 -16.41
CA ARG A 223 -12.54 20.26 -16.48
C ARG A 223 -12.73 19.62 -15.10
N LEU A 224 -12.00 20.09 -14.09
CA LEU A 224 -12.17 19.62 -12.70
C LEU A 224 -13.59 19.89 -12.18
N LYS A 225 -14.11 21.11 -12.38
CA LYS A 225 -15.49 21.46 -11.98
C LYS A 225 -16.54 20.61 -12.71
N ALA A 226 -16.36 20.37 -14.00
CA ALA A 226 -17.27 19.56 -14.79
C ALA A 226 -17.29 18.10 -14.33
N PHE A 227 -16.11 17.52 -14.05
CA PHE A 227 -15.97 16.16 -13.52
C PHE A 227 -16.67 16.01 -12.14
N LEU A 228 -16.54 17.02 -11.28
CA LEU A 228 -17.08 16.99 -9.92
C LEU A 228 -18.55 17.44 -9.80
N ARG A 229 -19.21 17.77 -10.91
CA ARG A 229 -20.56 18.37 -10.88
C ARG A 229 -21.59 17.50 -10.17
N GLU A 230 -21.52 16.18 -10.35
CA GLU A 230 -22.45 15.21 -9.76
C GLU A 230 -21.89 14.58 -8.47
N ALA A 231 -20.72 15.02 -8.00
CA ALA A 231 -20.09 14.47 -6.81
C ALA A 231 -20.74 15.02 -5.53
N PRO A 232 -20.92 14.20 -4.47
CA PRO A 232 -21.27 14.69 -3.13
C PRO A 232 -20.30 15.79 -2.65
N THR A 233 -20.79 16.73 -1.84
CA THR A 233 -20.00 17.88 -1.36
C THR A 233 -18.67 17.47 -0.71
N GLU A 234 -18.69 16.42 0.11
CA GLU A 234 -17.49 15.88 0.77
C GLU A 234 -16.46 15.38 -0.26
N PHE A 235 -16.92 14.71 -1.33
CA PHE A 235 -16.04 14.23 -2.40
C PHE A 235 -15.51 15.37 -3.27
N GLN A 236 -16.29 16.44 -3.46
CA GLN A 236 -15.79 17.64 -4.12
C GLN A 236 -14.64 18.28 -3.34
N GLN A 237 -14.73 18.30 -2.01
CA GLN A 237 -13.65 18.80 -1.15
C GLN A 237 -12.42 17.88 -1.24
N LEU A 238 -12.60 16.56 -1.04
CA LEU A 238 -11.50 15.59 -1.14
C LEU A 238 -10.80 15.63 -2.50
N ALA A 239 -11.54 15.78 -3.60
CA ALA A 239 -10.96 15.89 -4.93
C ALA A 239 -10.11 17.16 -5.11
N ARG A 240 -10.52 18.29 -4.52
CA ARG A 240 -9.73 19.53 -4.56
C ARG A 240 -8.46 19.37 -3.74
N GLU A 241 -8.56 18.86 -2.52
CA GLU A 241 -7.40 18.60 -1.66
C GLU A 241 -6.41 17.60 -2.29
N ALA A 242 -6.93 16.55 -2.93
CA ALA A 242 -6.11 15.58 -3.67
C ALA A 242 -5.45 16.21 -4.90
N MET A 243 -6.15 17.06 -5.65
CA MET A 243 -5.57 17.77 -6.79
C MET A 243 -4.50 18.77 -6.38
N ASP A 244 -4.72 19.51 -5.29
CA ASP A 244 -3.73 20.44 -4.73
C ASP A 244 -2.49 19.67 -4.28
N ARG A 245 -2.66 18.56 -3.54
CA ARG A 245 -1.56 17.65 -3.18
C ARG A 245 -0.81 17.14 -4.41
N PHE A 246 -1.54 16.72 -5.46
CA PHE A 246 -0.94 16.26 -6.70
C PHE A 246 -0.08 17.34 -7.38
N ILE A 247 -0.59 18.58 -7.44
CA ILE A 247 0.14 19.70 -8.05
C ILE A 247 1.38 20.08 -7.22
N GLU A 248 1.26 20.06 -5.89
CA GLU A 248 2.32 20.47 -4.98
C GLU A 248 3.42 19.41 -4.78
N ARG A 249 3.05 18.12 -4.75
CA ARG A 249 3.95 17.02 -4.38
C ARG A 249 4.28 16.08 -5.53
N ASP A 250 3.28 15.58 -6.25
CA ASP A 250 3.48 14.56 -7.28
C ASP A 250 4.00 15.14 -8.60
N LEU A 251 3.42 16.26 -9.05
CA LEU A 251 3.75 16.88 -10.34
C LEU A 251 5.22 17.35 -10.44
N PRO A 252 5.86 17.92 -9.40
CA PRO A 252 7.29 18.22 -9.42
C PRO A 252 8.15 16.96 -9.62
N GLN A 253 7.77 15.83 -9.00
CA GLN A 253 8.48 14.58 -9.17
C GLN A 253 8.31 14.02 -10.59
N ILE A 254 7.11 14.07 -11.17
CA ILE A 254 6.88 13.72 -12.60
C ILE A 254 7.77 14.59 -13.52
N ARG A 255 7.91 15.87 -13.20
CA ARG A 255 8.67 16.84 -14.00
C ARG A 255 10.18 16.76 -13.84
N ALA A 256 10.68 16.04 -12.84
CA ALA A 256 12.12 15.86 -12.68
C ALA A 256 12.74 15.16 -13.90
N ALA A 257 13.97 15.56 -14.24
CA ALA A 257 14.64 15.10 -15.46
C ALA A 257 14.82 13.56 -15.46
N SER A 258 15.23 12.99 -14.32
CA SER A 258 15.51 11.57 -14.09
C SER A 258 14.27 10.67 -13.96
N SER A 259 13.07 11.26 -13.94
CA SER A 259 11.82 10.56 -13.74
C SER A 259 11.31 9.89 -15.02
N THR A 260 10.98 8.61 -14.92
CA THR A 260 10.38 7.79 -15.99
C THR A 260 9.05 7.23 -15.50
N ALA A 261 8.09 7.00 -16.41
CA ALA A 261 6.80 6.43 -16.03
C ALA A 261 6.95 5.07 -15.34
N ASP A 262 7.90 4.26 -15.81
CA ASP A 262 8.20 2.92 -15.28
C ASP A 262 8.61 2.95 -13.79
N LYS A 263 9.40 3.95 -13.37
CA LYS A 263 9.77 4.14 -11.96
C LYS A 263 8.59 4.46 -11.05
N PHE A 264 7.55 5.11 -11.58
CA PHE A 264 6.34 5.47 -10.81
C PHE A 264 5.31 4.33 -10.77
N LEU A 265 5.50 3.28 -11.58
CA LEU A 265 4.69 2.08 -11.52
C LEU A 265 5.37 0.97 -10.69
N TYR A 266 6.69 0.83 -10.81
CA TYR A 266 7.42 -0.33 -10.29
C TYR A 266 8.66 0.01 -9.44
N GLY A 267 9.05 1.27 -9.32
CA GLY A 267 10.21 1.65 -8.53
C GLY A 267 9.94 1.66 -7.03
N ASP A 268 11.00 1.54 -6.23
CA ASP A 268 10.98 1.62 -4.76
C ASP A 268 10.59 2.99 -4.18
N ALA A 269 10.13 3.94 -5.02
CA ALA A 269 9.86 5.31 -4.63
C ALA A 269 8.62 5.51 -3.74
N GLY A 270 7.85 4.44 -3.46
CA GLY A 270 6.79 4.44 -2.45
C GLY A 270 5.49 5.18 -2.81
N GLU A 271 5.42 5.88 -3.95
CA GLU A 271 4.23 6.61 -4.42
C GLU A 271 3.71 6.06 -5.75
N ASN A 272 3.26 4.80 -5.73
CA ASN A 272 2.80 4.10 -6.92
C ASN A 272 1.52 4.70 -7.51
N TYR A 273 1.39 4.61 -8.83
CA TYR A 273 0.15 4.94 -9.53
C TYR A 273 -0.66 3.67 -9.81
N PHE A 274 -1.98 3.78 -9.71
CA PHE A 274 -2.91 2.75 -10.15
C PHE A 274 -2.98 2.68 -11.68
N VAL A 275 -2.93 1.46 -12.20
CA VAL A 275 -3.19 1.15 -13.60
C VAL A 275 -4.22 0.03 -13.68
N SER A 276 -5.22 0.19 -14.54
CA SER A 276 -6.22 -0.85 -14.77
C SER A 276 -5.62 -1.98 -15.59
N GLU A 277 -5.80 -3.22 -15.14
CA GLU A 277 -5.47 -4.40 -15.92
C GLU A 277 -6.51 -4.56 -17.03
N SER A 278 -6.09 -4.34 -18.28
CA SER A 278 -6.92 -4.60 -19.46
C SER A 278 -6.30 -5.74 -20.24
N VAL A 279 -7.10 -6.75 -20.57
CA VAL A 279 -6.69 -7.88 -21.42
C VAL A 279 -6.26 -7.40 -22.81
N ASP A 280 -6.75 -6.24 -23.25
CA ASP A 280 -6.42 -5.62 -24.52
C ASP A 280 -5.20 -4.68 -24.46
N ASP A 281 -4.57 -4.47 -23.30
CA ASP A 281 -3.36 -3.64 -23.20
C ASP A 281 -2.17 -4.43 -23.78
N ASP A 282 -1.63 -3.97 -24.91
CA ASP A 282 -0.49 -4.61 -25.57
C ASP A 282 0.77 -4.43 -24.72
N VAL A 283 1.19 -5.49 -24.02
CA VAL A 283 2.42 -5.52 -23.21
C VAL A 283 3.63 -5.06 -24.02
N ARG A 284 3.68 -5.38 -25.33
CA ARG A 284 4.76 -4.93 -26.21
C ARG A 284 4.68 -3.43 -26.52
N GLU A 285 3.48 -2.83 -26.54
CA GLU A 285 3.34 -1.38 -26.67
C GLU A 285 3.95 -0.69 -25.44
N TYR A 286 3.66 -1.20 -24.24
CA TYR A 286 4.24 -0.69 -23.01
C TYR A 286 5.78 -0.75 -23.02
N ASP A 287 6.35 -1.93 -23.31
CA ASP A 287 7.80 -2.13 -23.34
C ASP A 287 8.49 -1.20 -24.34
N ARG A 288 7.89 -0.99 -25.51
CA ARG A 288 8.40 -0.01 -26.50
C ARG A 288 8.37 1.42 -25.99
N LEU A 289 7.40 1.78 -25.14
CA LEU A 289 7.24 3.13 -24.63
C LEU A 289 8.22 3.46 -23.50
N VAL A 290 8.61 2.46 -22.68
CA VAL A 290 9.47 2.65 -21.50
C VAL A 290 10.91 2.15 -21.71
N ALA A 291 11.10 1.12 -22.53
CA ALA A 291 12.35 0.39 -22.71
C ALA A 291 12.66 0.15 -24.20
N ARG A 292 12.53 1.19 -25.02
CA ARG A 292 12.67 1.12 -26.50
C ARG A 292 13.95 0.44 -26.97
N GLU A 293 15.08 0.75 -26.34
CA GLU A 293 16.36 0.18 -26.72
C GLU A 293 16.44 -1.31 -26.37
N TRP A 294 15.90 -1.70 -25.21
CA TRP A 294 15.77 -3.09 -24.81
C TRP A 294 14.88 -3.88 -25.78
N ASP A 295 13.67 -3.40 -26.10
CA ASP A 295 12.78 -4.02 -27.09
C ASP A 295 13.46 -4.13 -28.47
N ARG A 296 14.22 -3.11 -28.88
CA ARG A 296 14.96 -3.12 -30.15
C ARG A 296 16.02 -4.23 -30.19
N VAL A 297 16.79 -4.40 -29.11
CA VAL A 297 17.88 -5.39 -29.09
C VAL A 297 17.38 -6.81 -28.88
N THR A 298 16.31 -7.01 -28.10
CA THR A 298 15.70 -8.33 -27.85
C THR A 298 14.66 -8.71 -28.91
N ARG A 299 14.22 -7.75 -29.75
CA ARG A 299 13.11 -7.88 -30.71
C ARG A 299 11.78 -8.26 -30.06
N GLY A 300 11.58 -7.85 -28.81
CA GLY A 300 10.38 -8.17 -28.03
C GLY A 300 10.31 -9.63 -27.59
N GLU A 301 11.46 -10.31 -27.52
CA GLU A 301 11.60 -11.70 -27.09
C GLU A 301 12.49 -11.80 -25.84
N ALA A 302 12.35 -10.83 -24.93
CA ALA A 302 13.12 -10.77 -23.69
C ALA A 302 12.76 -11.89 -22.69
N ASP A 303 11.62 -12.56 -22.88
CA ASP A 303 11.21 -13.72 -22.08
C ASP A 303 11.98 -15.00 -22.43
N ASP A 304 12.70 -15.02 -23.57
CA ASP A 304 13.56 -16.14 -23.95
C ASP A 304 14.96 -15.94 -23.33
N PRO A 305 15.38 -16.80 -22.37
CA PRO A 305 16.69 -16.68 -21.73
C PRO A 305 17.85 -16.72 -22.74
N ALA A 306 17.67 -17.42 -23.87
CA ALA A 306 18.69 -17.50 -24.91
C ALA A 306 18.89 -16.17 -25.65
N VAL A 307 17.83 -15.36 -25.80
CA VAL A 307 17.90 -14.00 -26.36
C VAL A 307 18.64 -13.08 -25.39
N VAL A 308 18.27 -13.11 -24.11
CA VAL A 308 18.90 -12.31 -23.05
C VAL A 308 20.39 -12.64 -22.94
N ALA A 309 20.74 -13.93 -22.89
CA ALA A 309 22.13 -14.38 -22.85
C ALA A 309 22.92 -13.89 -24.07
N THR A 310 22.32 -13.94 -25.27
CA THR A 310 22.94 -13.43 -26.50
C THR A 310 23.27 -11.94 -26.37
N VAL A 311 22.30 -11.13 -25.93
CA VAL A 311 22.47 -9.68 -25.75
C VAL A 311 23.57 -9.40 -24.73
N PHE A 312 23.57 -10.11 -23.59
CA PHE A 312 24.57 -9.93 -22.53
C PHE A 312 25.98 -10.24 -23.02
N PHE A 313 26.20 -11.32 -23.77
CA PHE A 313 27.54 -11.60 -24.31
C PHE A 313 28.03 -10.54 -25.31
N PHE A 314 27.15 -9.99 -26.15
CA PHE A 314 27.51 -8.85 -27.00
C PHE A 314 27.95 -7.64 -26.16
N VAL A 315 27.15 -7.26 -25.16
CA VAL A 315 27.45 -6.11 -24.28
C VAL A 315 28.73 -6.33 -23.49
N ALA A 316 28.90 -7.51 -22.87
CA ALA A 316 30.05 -7.87 -22.06
C ALA A 316 31.37 -7.89 -22.83
N THR A 317 31.31 -8.04 -24.16
CA THR A 317 32.49 -8.03 -25.05
C THR A 317 32.63 -6.72 -25.84
N GLY A 318 31.82 -5.70 -25.53
CA GLY A 318 31.86 -4.40 -26.20
C GLY A 318 31.37 -4.41 -27.64
N LEU A 319 30.68 -5.47 -28.07
CA LEU A 319 30.10 -5.59 -29.39
C LEU A 319 28.65 -5.06 -29.42
N PRO A 320 28.12 -4.63 -30.58
CA PRO A 320 26.76 -4.11 -30.67
C PRO A 320 25.70 -5.17 -30.30
N PRO A 321 24.79 -4.89 -29.33
CA PRO A 321 23.81 -5.86 -28.85
C PRO A 321 22.77 -6.25 -29.92
N LYS A 322 22.47 -7.55 -30.00
CA LYS A 322 21.52 -8.15 -30.96
C LYS A 322 20.81 -9.36 -30.35
N ALA A 323 19.59 -9.64 -30.81
CA ALA A 323 18.78 -10.78 -30.37
C ALA A 323 19.30 -12.15 -30.84
N SER A 324 20.23 -12.18 -31.80
CA SER A 324 20.74 -13.42 -32.40
C SER A 324 22.20 -13.29 -32.78
N MET A 325 22.94 -14.38 -32.63
CA MET A 325 24.37 -14.45 -32.89
C MET A 325 24.66 -15.19 -34.21
N LEU A 326 25.56 -14.63 -35.02
CA LEU A 326 26.19 -15.31 -36.17
C LEU A 326 27.44 -16.09 -35.73
N LEU A 327 27.84 -17.11 -36.49
CA LEU A 327 29.04 -17.91 -36.17
C LEU A 327 30.32 -17.07 -36.08
N ARG A 328 30.43 -16.05 -36.94
CA ARG A 328 31.56 -15.11 -36.89
C ARG A 328 31.57 -14.32 -35.59
N GLU A 329 30.42 -13.78 -35.19
CA GLU A 329 30.27 -12.99 -33.97
C GLU A 329 30.53 -13.84 -32.72
N ALA A 330 30.13 -15.11 -32.73
CA ALA A 330 30.45 -16.05 -31.66
C ALA A 330 31.97 -16.23 -31.48
N ARG A 331 32.71 -16.35 -32.59
CA ARG A 331 34.19 -16.41 -32.55
C ARG A 331 34.80 -15.11 -32.06
N ASP A 332 34.23 -13.97 -32.47
CA ASP A 332 34.68 -12.66 -32.01
C ASP A 332 34.47 -12.51 -30.49
N ILE A 333 33.30 -12.90 -29.96
CA ILE A 333 33.00 -12.93 -28.51
C ILE A 333 34.01 -13.80 -27.76
N ILE A 334 34.26 -15.04 -28.23
CA ILE A 334 35.21 -15.96 -27.60
C ILE A 334 36.62 -15.36 -27.62
N GLY A 335 37.04 -14.77 -28.75
CA GLY A 335 38.35 -14.15 -28.89
C GLY A 335 38.54 -12.96 -27.95
N VAL A 336 37.53 -12.07 -27.85
CA VAL A 336 37.55 -10.94 -26.91
C VAL A 336 37.61 -11.44 -25.47
N PHE A 337 36.76 -12.40 -25.10
CA PHE A 337 36.74 -12.99 -23.77
C PHE A 337 38.09 -13.61 -23.39
N ARG A 338 38.69 -14.43 -24.25
CA ARG A 338 39.99 -15.06 -23.96
C ARG A 338 41.14 -14.05 -23.86
N SER A 339 41.01 -12.90 -24.50
CA SER A 339 42.03 -11.86 -24.49
C SER A 339 41.95 -10.94 -23.26
N GLY A 340 40.75 -10.73 -22.70
CA GLY A 340 40.55 -9.70 -21.67
C GLY A 340 39.39 -9.92 -20.68
N GLY A 341 38.71 -11.06 -20.73
CA GLY A 341 37.55 -11.38 -19.90
C GLY A 341 36.28 -10.62 -20.31
N PHE A 342 35.25 -10.70 -19.47
CA PHE A 342 33.98 -9.97 -19.65
C PHE A 342 33.97 -8.63 -18.92
N ASP A 343 33.51 -7.57 -19.59
CA ASP A 343 33.14 -6.30 -18.94
C ASP A 343 31.75 -6.43 -18.29
N SER A 344 31.76 -6.95 -17.07
CA SER A 344 30.53 -7.08 -16.27
C SER A 344 29.85 -5.73 -16.00
N GLN A 345 30.62 -4.63 -15.89
CA GLN A 345 30.05 -3.31 -15.61
C GLN A 345 29.33 -2.73 -16.82
N ALA A 346 29.74 -3.10 -18.05
CA ALA A 346 28.96 -2.77 -19.24
C ALA A 346 27.57 -3.42 -19.21
N VAL A 347 27.46 -4.69 -18.80
CA VAL A 347 26.17 -5.39 -18.71
C VAL A 347 25.27 -4.76 -17.65
N ILE A 348 25.80 -4.52 -16.44
CA ILE A 348 25.02 -3.91 -15.35
C ILE A 348 24.52 -2.51 -15.74
N ARG A 349 25.37 -1.68 -16.36
CA ARG A 349 24.95 -0.36 -16.87
C ARG A 349 23.90 -0.46 -17.97
N PHE A 350 24.10 -1.36 -18.94
CA PHE A 350 23.14 -1.57 -20.03
C PHE A 350 21.75 -1.96 -19.51
N VAL A 351 21.69 -2.89 -18.55
CA VAL A 351 20.43 -3.29 -17.90
C VAL A 351 19.82 -2.11 -17.14
N GLY A 352 20.62 -1.37 -16.37
CA GLY A 352 20.17 -0.19 -15.63
C GLY A 352 19.62 0.93 -16.51
N ASP A 353 20.22 1.16 -17.68
CA ASP A 353 19.87 2.26 -18.57
C ASP A 353 18.71 1.93 -19.52
N HIS A 354 18.57 0.65 -19.91
CA HIS A 354 17.70 0.27 -21.02
C HIS A 354 16.61 -0.74 -20.69
N ALA A 355 16.81 -1.63 -19.70
CA ALA A 355 15.81 -2.64 -19.37
C ALA A 355 14.63 -2.05 -18.57
N PRO A 356 13.43 -2.64 -18.65
CA PRO A 356 12.29 -2.30 -17.79
C PRO A 356 12.65 -2.46 -16.30
N GLU A 357 12.27 -1.48 -15.48
CA GLU A 357 12.57 -1.36 -14.04
C GLU A 357 12.22 -2.65 -13.28
N ALA A 358 11.04 -3.21 -13.56
CA ALA A 358 10.50 -4.38 -12.87
C ALA A 358 11.39 -5.63 -12.94
N ILE A 359 12.21 -5.77 -13.99
CA ILE A 359 13.05 -6.96 -14.21
C ILE A 359 14.56 -6.68 -14.08
N ARG A 360 14.97 -5.45 -13.76
CA ARG A 360 16.40 -5.09 -13.71
C ARG A 360 17.18 -5.92 -12.70
N GLU A 361 16.63 -6.07 -11.50
CA GLU A 361 17.31 -6.81 -10.43
C GLU A 361 17.48 -8.29 -10.80
N GLU A 362 16.42 -8.90 -11.35
CA GLU A 362 16.44 -10.29 -11.83
C GLU A 362 17.49 -10.48 -12.94
N LEU A 363 17.51 -9.58 -13.93
CA LEU A 363 18.47 -9.61 -15.03
C LEU A 363 19.92 -9.43 -14.55
N GLN A 364 20.16 -8.56 -13.57
CA GLN A 364 21.48 -8.36 -12.98
C GLN A 364 21.95 -9.58 -12.19
N LYS A 365 21.06 -10.24 -11.44
CA LYS A 365 21.33 -11.51 -10.75
C LYS A 365 21.60 -12.63 -11.74
N PHE A 366 20.76 -12.79 -12.77
CA PHE A 366 20.95 -13.78 -13.83
C PHE A 366 22.32 -13.65 -14.50
N TRP A 367 22.77 -12.42 -14.81
CA TRP A 367 24.12 -12.22 -15.32
C TRP A 367 25.20 -12.62 -14.30
N THR A 368 25.10 -12.10 -13.07
CA THR A 368 26.19 -12.15 -12.08
C THR A 368 26.36 -13.54 -11.47
N ASP A 369 25.25 -14.21 -11.18
CA ASP A 369 25.21 -15.42 -10.37
C ASP A 369 25.12 -16.69 -11.22
N GLU A 370 24.56 -16.61 -12.43
CA GLU A 370 24.32 -17.77 -13.29
C GLU A 370 25.12 -17.73 -14.59
N LEU A 371 24.82 -16.77 -15.48
CA LEU A 371 25.32 -16.79 -16.85
C LEU A 371 26.83 -16.54 -16.94
N LYS A 372 27.34 -15.55 -16.22
CA LYS A 372 28.76 -15.19 -16.26
C LYS A 372 29.66 -16.30 -15.69
N PRO A 373 29.44 -16.83 -14.47
CA PRO A 373 30.30 -17.86 -13.91
C PRO A 373 30.39 -19.11 -14.80
N GLU A 374 29.25 -19.56 -15.33
CA GLU A 374 29.21 -20.72 -16.25
C GLU A 374 29.96 -20.41 -17.56
N ALA A 375 29.74 -19.23 -18.15
CA ALA A 375 30.40 -18.86 -19.39
C ALA A 375 31.91 -18.69 -19.24
N GLU A 376 32.39 -18.15 -18.11
CA GLU A 376 33.82 -18.01 -17.83
C GLU A 376 34.52 -19.37 -17.83
N GLU A 377 33.88 -20.41 -17.29
CA GLU A 377 34.38 -21.78 -17.33
C GLU A 377 34.34 -22.36 -18.75
N GLN A 378 33.20 -22.26 -19.43
CA GLN A 378 32.97 -22.95 -20.71
C GLN A 378 33.73 -22.32 -21.90
N LEU A 379 33.95 -21.00 -21.88
CA LEU A 379 34.62 -20.28 -22.97
C LEU A 379 36.15 -20.22 -22.82
N SER A 380 36.67 -20.46 -21.61
CA SER A 380 38.11 -20.51 -21.34
C SER A 380 38.80 -21.63 -22.12
N ASP A 381 40.06 -21.44 -22.49
CA ASP A 381 40.95 -22.46 -23.07
C ASP A 381 42.19 -22.72 -22.20
N LEU A 382 42.16 -22.27 -20.95
CA LEU A 382 43.29 -22.36 -20.02
C LEU A 382 43.46 -23.73 -19.37
N ASP A 383 42.48 -24.64 -19.48
CA ASP A 383 42.58 -26.00 -18.92
C ASP A 383 43.49 -26.88 -19.80
N PRO A 384 44.68 -27.29 -19.33
CA PRO A 384 45.59 -28.13 -20.10
C PRO A 384 45.03 -29.53 -20.40
N ASN A 385 44.07 -30.01 -19.60
CA ASN A 385 43.44 -31.31 -19.79
C ASN A 385 42.28 -31.25 -20.80
N TRP A 386 41.79 -30.06 -21.11
CA TRP A 386 40.67 -29.81 -22.03
C TRP A 386 40.97 -28.62 -22.96
N PRO A 387 41.95 -28.76 -23.88
CA PRO A 387 42.32 -27.68 -24.79
C PRO A 387 41.18 -27.38 -25.77
N ASP A 388 40.87 -26.11 -25.95
CA ASP A 388 39.84 -25.64 -26.91
C ASP A 388 40.41 -24.65 -27.93
N ALA A 389 41.58 -24.98 -28.49
CA ALA A 389 42.32 -24.13 -29.43
C ALA A 389 41.53 -23.79 -30.71
N HIS A 390 40.59 -24.66 -31.10
CA HIS A 390 39.71 -24.45 -32.26
C HIS A 390 38.30 -23.94 -31.89
N MET A 391 38.07 -23.58 -30.61
CA MET A 391 36.81 -23.06 -30.09
C MET A 391 35.61 -24.02 -30.21
N GLU A 392 35.82 -25.32 -30.39
CA GLU A 392 34.73 -26.27 -30.62
C GLU A 392 33.82 -26.40 -29.40
N ARG A 393 34.40 -26.45 -28.18
CA ARG A 393 33.62 -26.50 -26.94
C ARG A 393 32.91 -25.18 -26.71
N ALA A 394 33.64 -24.07 -26.79
CA ALA A 394 33.08 -22.73 -26.58
C ALA A 394 31.93 -22.43 -27.54
N LEU A 395 32.05 -22.80 -28.82
CA LEU A 395 30.98 -22.63 -29.81
C LEU A 395 29.77 -23.53 -29.53
N GLU A 396 29.97 -24.74 -29.01
CA GLU A 396 28.88 -25.64 -28.63
C GLU A 396 28.13 -25.14 -27.39
N TYR A 397 28.84 -24.55 -26.42
CA TYR A 397 28.22 -23.86 -25.28
C TYR A 397 27.34 -22.69 -25.75
N LEU A 398 27.90 -21.76 -26.53
CA LEU A 398 27.14 -20.63 -27.07
C LEU A 398 25.94 -21.10 -27.91
N ARG A 399 26.05 -22.21 -28.63
CA ARG A 399 24.93 -22.80 -29.39
C ARG A 399 23.79 -23.29 -28.51
N LYS A 400 24.08 -23.79 -27.30
CA LYS A 400 23.08 -24.29 -26.35
C LYS A 400 22.45 -23.16 -25.54
N THR A 401 23.26 -22.18 -25.14
CA THR A 401 22.86 -21.12 -24.21
C THR A 401 22.33 -19.88 -24.93
N CYS A 402 22.76 -19.60 -26.16
CA CYS A 402 22.37 -18.40 -26.91
C CYS A 402 21.44 -18.71 -28.07
N ARG A 403 20.76 -17.66 -28.56
CA ARG A 403 20.03 -17.70 -29.81
C ARG A 403 20.99 -17.53 -30.98
N VAL A 404 21.19 -18.62 -31.72
CA VAL A 404 22.18 -18.68 -32.80
C VAL A 404 21.55 -18.98 -34.15
N THR A 405 22.17 -18.52 -35.23
CA THR A 405 21.65 -18.74 -36.59
C THR A 405 22.40 -19.83 -37.37
N TRP A 406 23.39 -20.50 -36.76
CA TRP A 406 24.15 -21.57 -37.41
C TRP A 406 23.76 -22.95 -36.88
N LYS A 407 23.90 -23.97 -37.74
CA LYS A 407 23.61 -25.37 -37.39
C LYS A 407 24.81 -26.03 -36.72
N ALA A 408 24.54 -27.01 -35.86
CA ALA A 408 25.57 -27.90 -35.34
C ALA A 408 26.32 -28.57 -36.51
N ARG A 409 27.65 -28.68 -36.39
CA ARG A 409 28.41 -29.55 -37.29
C ARG A 409 27.90 -30.98 -37.05
N ARG A 410 27.24 -31.59 -38.04
CA ARG A 410 26.98 -33.03 -38.02
C ARG A 410 28.35 -33.70 -37.95
N ARG A 411 28.61 -34.40 -36.85
CA ARG A 411 29.75 -35.31 -36.74
C ARG A 411 29.56 -36.47 -37.69
#